data_AF-A0A2R6NF04-F1
#
_entry.id   AF-A0A2R6NF04-F1
#
_cell.length_a   1.000
_cell.length_b   1.000
_cell.length_c   1.000
_cell.angle_alpha   90.00
_cell.angle_beta   90.00
_cell.angle_gamma   90.00
#
_symmetry.space_group_name_H-M   'P 1'
#
loop_
_entity.id
_entity.type
_entity.pdbx_description
1 polymer ?
#
loop_
_entity_poly.entity_id
_entity_poly.type
_entity_poly.pdbx_seq_one_letter_code
_entity_poly.pdbx_strand_id
1 'polypeptide(L)'
;MLGSAGLPKGPGMAGRNLHQPILPLIAIMDPIEHARRRKPWNRAFSTAALKEYQPIVTRRTAQLIEGLMGEVGTTDLAKWISYYAYVVIYPPLFTSG
;
A
#
# COMPACT_ATOMS: atom_id res chain seq x y z
N MET A 1 -14.13 27.15 -7.34
CA MET A 1 -13.96 25.71 -7.60
C MET A 1 -12.47 25.46 -7.79
N LEU A 2 -11.80 24.75 -6.89
CA LEU A 2 -10.38 24.45 -7.04
C LEU A 2 -10.23 23.38 -8.15
N GLY A 3 -9.39 23.64 -9.15
CA GLY A 3 -9.21 22.74 -10.30
C GLY A 3 -8.52 21.41 -9.96
N SER A 4 -8.13 20.65 -10.99
CA SER A 4 -7.51 19.32 -10.87
C SER A 4 -6.21 19.25 -10.04
N ALA A 5 -5.63 20.39 -9.68
CA ALA A 5 -4.44 20.49 -8.83
C ALA A 5 -4.71 20.33 -7.33
N GLY A 6 -5.98 20.40 -6.89
CA GLY A 6 -6.33 20.30 -5.47
C GLY A 6 -5.74 21.43 -4.62
N LEU A 7 -5.87 21.32 -3.29
CA LEU A 7 -5.26 22.26 -2.37
C LEU A 7 -3.75 21.94 -2.28
N PRO A 8 -2.85 22.94 -2.41
CA PRO A 8 -1.44 22.71 -2.17
C PRO A 8 -1.25 22.13 -0.76
N LYS A 9 -0.36 21.14 -0.65
CA LYS A 9 -0.07 20.48 0.63
C LYS A 9 0.32 21.55 1.66
N GLY A 10 -0.25 21.47 2.85
CA GLY A 10 -0.04 22.49 3.89
C GLY A 10 1.24 22.26 4.71
N PRO A 11 1.70 23.28 5.47
CA PRO A 11 2.87 23.17 6.36
C PRO A 11 2.78 22.04 7.39
N GLY A 12 1.57 21.61 7.76
CA GLY A 12 1.35 20.47 8.67
C GLY A 12 1.97 19.15 8.17
N MET A 13 2.16 18.99 6.85
CA MET A 13 2.84 17.83 6.27
C MET A 13 4.36 17.89 6.47
N ALA A 14 4.95 19.09 6.48
CA ALA A 14 6.36 19.28 6.81
C ALA A 14 6.63 18.95 8.29
N GLY A 15 5.75 19.40 9.19
CA GLY A 15 5.88 19.11 10.63
C GLY A 15 5.89 17.61 10.96
N ARG A 16 5.06 16.81 10.27
CA ARG A 16 5.00 15.35 10.45
C ARG A 16 6.26 14.60 9.98
N ASN A 17 7.12 15.25 9.20
CA ASN A 17 8.29 14.63 8.58
C ASN A 17 9.61 15.33 8.95
N LEU A 18 9.61 16.15 10.01
CA LEU A 18 10.76 16.97 10.41
C LEU A 18 12.05 16.16 10.62
N HIS A 19 11.92 14.92 11.10
CA HIS A 19 13.03 14.02 11.40
C HIS A 19 13.26 12.95 10.32
N GLN A 20 12.53 13.00 9.20
CA GLN A 20 12.63 11.99 8.16
C GLN A 20 13.68 12.41 7.12
N PRO A 21 14.83 11.71 7.03
CA PRO A 21 15.88 12.05 6.05
C PRO A 21 15.40 11.82 4.61
N ILE A 22 14.45 10.91 4.41
CA ILE A 22 13.81 10.65 3.12
C ILE A 22 12.31 10.90 3.29
N LEU A 23 11.80 11.92 2.60
CA LEU A 23 10.37 12.22 2.64
C LEU A 23 9.55 11.09 1.99
N PRO A 24 8.48 10.62 2.64
CA PRO A 24 7.52 9.73 1.99
C PRO A 24 6.85 10.47 0.83
N LEU A 25 6.40 9.73 -0.19
CA LEU A 25 5.80 10.29 -1.40
C LEU A 25 4.72 11.36 -1.10
N ILE A 26 3.85 11.09 -0.13
CA ILE A 26 2.78 12.01 0.26
C ILE A 26 3.30 13.34 0.83
N ALA A 27 4.49 13.36 1.44
CA ALA A 27 5.08 14.54 2.06
C ALA A 27 5.92 15.40 1.10
N ILE A 28 6.13 14.97 -0.14
CA ILE A 28 6.87 15.76 -1.14
C ILE A 28 6.01 16.95 -1.56
N MET A 29 6.50 18.14 -1.26
CA MET A 29 5.79 19.42 -1.48
C MET A 29 5.99 19.97 -2.88
N ASP A 30 7.19 19.78 -3.46
CA ASP A 30 7.46 20.18 -4.85
C ASP A 30 6.56 19.36 -5.80
N PRO A 31 5.66 20.00 -6.55
CA PRO A 31 4.77 19.32 -7.48
C PRO A 31 5.50 18.55 -8.58
N ILE A 32 6.66 19.06 -9.04
CA ILE A 32 7.44 18.43 -10.11
C ILE A 32 8.08 17.14 -9.58
N GLU A 33 8.79 17.21 -8.47
CA GLU A 33 9.38 16.03 -7.82
C GLU A 33 8.30 15.03 -7.36
N HIS A 34 7.17 15.52 -6.84
CA HIS A 34 6.05 14.68 -6.46
C HIS A 34 5.50 13.92 -7.66
N ALA A 35 5.22 14.59 -8.78
CA ALA A 35 4.75 13.94 -10.00
C ALA A 35 5.76 12.91 -10.53
N ARG A 36 7.06 13.24 -10.50
CA ARG A 36 8.13 12.33 -10.91
C ARG A 36 8.15 11.05 -10.07
N ARG A 37 8.12 11.16 -8.73
CA ARG A 37 8.10 10.00 -7.84
C ARG A 37 6.75 9.26 -7.83
N ARG A 38 5.66 9.95 -8.14
CA ARG A 38 4.31 9.36 -8.23
C ARG A 38 4.16 8.47 -9.48
N LYS A 39 4.91 8.73 -10.55
CA LYS A 39 4.78 8.01 -11.84
C LYS A 39 4.90 6.48 -11.74
N PRO A 40 5.92 5.89 -11.07
CA PRO A 40 5.99 4.44 -10.89
C PRO A 40 4.82 3.88 -10.07
N TRP A 41 4.40 4.61 -9.02
CA TRP A 41 3.26 4.23 -8.19
C TRP A 41 1.95 4.24 -8.99
N ASN A 42 1.73 5.24 -9.84
CA ASN A 42 0.54 5.28 -10.69
C ASN A 42 0.50 4.11 -11.69
N ARG A 43 1.66 3.61 -12.16
CA ARG A 43 1.72 2.41 -13.00
C ARG A 43 1.35 1.16 -12.19
N ALA A 44 1.99 0.96 -11.05
CA ALA A 44 1.79 -0.21 -10.19
C ALA A 44 0.36 -0.28 -9.62
N PHE A 45 -0.25 0.87 -9.30
CA PHE A 45 -1.61 0.94 -8.75
C PHE A 45 -2.63 1.44 -9.78
N SER A 46 -2.37 1.23 -11.07
CA SER A 46 -3.37 1.46 -12.12
C SER A 46 -4.47 0.40 -12.06
N THR A 47 -5.67 0.71 -12.55
CA THR A 47 -6.77 -0.25 -12.63
C THR A 47 -6.41 -1.50 -13.43
N ALA A 48 -5.56 -1.38 -14.45
CA ALA A 48 -5.03 -2.51 -15.21
C ALA A 48 -4.10 -3.37 -14.36
N ALA A 49 -3.10 -2.77 -13.69
CA ALA A 49 -2.18 -3.50 -12.82
C ALA A 49 -2.91 -4.17 -11.63
N LEU A 50 -3.92 -3.53 -11.06
CA LEU A 50 -4.72 -4.13 -9.99
C LEU A 50 -5.47 -5.38 -10.43
N LYS A 51 -5.92 -5.46 -11.70
CA LYS A 51 -6.53 -6.69 -12.24
C LYS A 51 -5.52 -7.82 -12.33
N GLU A 52 -4.26 -7.52 -12.67
CA GLU A 52 -3.18 -8.51 -12.69
C GLU A 52 -2.86 -9.05 -11.28
N TYR A 53 -3.12 -8.24 -10.23
CA TYR A 53 -2.95 -8.67 -8.84
C TYR A 53 -4.11 -9.51 -8.30
N GLN A 54 -5.24 -9.58 -9.00
CA GLN A 54 -6.42 -10.32 -8.55
C GLN A 54 -6.11 -11.79 -8.18
N PRO A 55 -5.35 -12.57 -8.97
CA PRO A 55 -5.08 -13.97 -8.64
C PRO A 55 -4.33 -14.14 -7.31
N ILE A 56 -3.33 -13.28 -7.05
CA ILE A 56 -2.57 -13.34 -5.81
C ILE A 56 -3.41 -12.92 -4.61
N VAL A 57 -4.18 -11.84 -4.74
CA VAL A 57 -5.10 -11.37 -3.68
C VAL A 57 -6.11 -12.46 -3.33
N THR A 58 -6.75 -13.07 -4.33
CA THR A 58 -7.70 -14.17 -4.13
C THR A 58 -7.05 -15.34 -3.39
N ARG A 59 -5.87 -15.79 -3.86
CA ARG A 59 -5.14 -16.90 -3.22
C ARG A 59 -4.78 -16.59 -1.76
N ARG A 60 -4.23 -15.41 -1.49
CA ARG A 60 -3.84 -15.03 -0.12
C ARG A 60 -5.04 -14.81 0.79
N THR A 61 -6.17 -14.36 0.24
CA THR A 61 -7.43 -14.23 0.99
C THR A 61 -7.96 -15.60 1.40
N ALA A 62 -7.93 -16.60 0.50
CA ALA A 62 -8.30 -17.96 0.85
C ALA A 62 -7.42 -18.53 1.99
N GLN A 63 -6.10 -18.33 1.90
CA GLN A 63 -5.16 -18.73 2.97
C GLN A 63 -5.42 -18.03 4.30
N LEU A 64 -5.80 -16.75 4.28
CA LEU A 64 -6.20 -16.02 5.48
C LEU A 64 -7.45 -16.64 6.11
N ILE A 65 -8.47 -16.97 5.29
CA ILE A 65 -9.71 -17.60 5.77
C ILE A 65 -9.42 -18.97 6.37
N GLU A 66 -8.65 -19.81 5.68
CA GLU A 66 -8.24 -21.13 6.18
C GLU A 66 -7.49 -21.04 7.51
N GLY A 67 -6.56 -20.09 7.63
CA GLY A 67 -5.82 -19.83 8.86
C GLY A 67 -6.75 -19.41 10.01
N LEU A 68 -7.66 -18.47 9.74
CA LEU A 68 -8.64 -18.01 10.73
C LEU A 68 -9.62 -19.11 11.16
N MET A 69 -10.02 -20.01 10.26
CA MET A 69 -10.87 -21.16 10.60
C MET A 69 -10.18 -22.16 11.54
N GLY A 70 -8.84 -22.21 11.54
CA GLY A 70 -8.05 -23.04 12.43
C GLY A 70 -7.79 -22.44 13.82
N GLU A 71 -8.11 -21.16 14.03
CA GLU A 71 -7.91 -20.50 15.31
C GLU A 71 -8.96 -20.97 16.34
N VAL A 72 -8.52 -21.28 17.54
CA VAL A 72 -9.40 -21.69 18.65
C VAL A 72 -9.33 -20.64 19.75
N GLY A 73 -10.50 -20.12 20.16
CA GLY A 73 -10.60 -19.11 21.20
C GLY A 73 -10.53 -17.67 20.66
N THR A 74 -9.91 -16.76 21.42
CA THR A 74 -9.85 -15.34 21.04
C THR A 74 -8.79 -15.11 19.96
N THR A 75 -9.21 -14.58 18.81
CA THR A 75 -8.33 -14.30 17.67
C THR A 75 -7.96 -12.83 17.58
N ASP A 76 -6.66 -12.54 17.45
CA ASP A 76 -6.15 -11.20 17.15
C ASP A 76 -6.24 -10.91 15.64
N LEU A 77 -7.35 -10.31 15.22
CA LEU A 77 -7.55 -9.95 13.81
C LEU A 77 -6.57 -8.88 13.31
N ALA A 78 -6.07 -7.99 14.18
CA ALA A 78 -5.12 -6.97 13.77
C ALA A 78 -3.80 -7.59 13.33
N LYS A 79 -3.34 -8.62 14.06
CA LYS A 79 -2.18 -9.43 13.67
C LYS A 79 -2.41 -10.15 12.34
N TRP A 80 -3.55 -10.83 12.19
CA TRP A 80 -3.88 -11.56 10.95
C TRP A 80 -3.96 -10.65 9.72
N ILE A 81 -4.60 -9.48 9.84
CA ILE A 81 -4.67 -8.48 8.78
C ILE A 81 -3.28 -7.93 8.45
N SER A 82 -2.44 -7.72 9.46
CA SER A 82 -1.06 -7.25 9.26
C SER A 82 -0.22 -8.25 8.46
N TYR A 83 -0.34 -9.55 8.77
CA TYR A 83 0.32 -10.62 8.01
C TYR A 83 -0.21 -10.72 6.58
N TYR A 84 -1.52 -10.65 6.41
CA TYR A 84 -2.14 -10.66 5.09
C TYR A 84 -1.61 -9.50 4.22
N ALA A 85 -1.61 -8.28 4.75
CA ALA A 85 -1.10 -7.10 4.03
C ALA A 85 0.38 -7.26 3.66
N TYR A 86 1.20 -7.78 4.58
CA TYR A 86 2.62 -8.02 4.32
C TYR A 86 2.83 -9.00 3.16
N VAL A 87 2.13 -10.14 3.18
CA VAL A 87 2.28 -11.19 2.16
C VAL A 87 1.73 -10.77 0.78
N VAL A 88 0.69 -9.93 0.74
CA VAL A 88 0.15 -9.40 -0.51
C VAL A 88 1.09 -8.38 -1.14
N ILE A 89 1.68 -7.49 -0.35
CA ILE A 89 2.57 -6.42 -0.85
C ILE A 89 3.98 -6.94 -1.17
N TYR A 90 4.47 -7.89 -0.39
CA TYR A 90 5.77 -8.53 -0.56
C TYR A 90 5.58 -10.01 -0.89
N PRO A 91 5.01 -10.33 -2.06
CA PRO A 91 4.84 -11.71 -2.43
C PRO A 91 6.24 -12.35 -2.53
N PRO A 92 6.48 -13.50 -1.87
CA PRO A 92 7.75 -14.17 -1.99
C PRO A 92 8.01 -14.50 -3.46
N LEU A 93 9.19 -14.11 -3.96
CA LEU A 93 9.63 -14.30 -5.35
C LEU A 93 9.77 -15.79 -5.77
N PHE A 94 9.53 -16.72 -4.85
CA PHE A 94 9.63 -18.16 -5.08
C PHE A 94 8.24 -18.78 -5.22
N THR A 95 7.79 -18.85 -6.47
CA THR A 95 6.86 -19.89 -6.92
C THR A 95 7.47 -20.58 -8.14
N SER A 96 8.43 -21.48 -7.88
CA SER A 96 8.79 -22.56 -8.80
C SER A 96 8.10 -23.83 -8.33
N GLY A 97 7.33 -24.43 -9.22
CA GLY A 97 6.59 -25.67 -9.04
C GLY A 97 5.71 -25.88 -10.26
#